data_AF-A0A926B0R4-F1
#
_entry.id   AF-A0A926B0R4-F1
#
_cell.length_a   1.000
_cell.length_b   1.000
_cell.length_c   1.000
_cell.angle_alpha   90.00
_cell.angle_beta   90.00
_cell.angle_gamma   90.00
#
_symmetry.space_group_name_H-M   'P 1'
#
loop_
_entity.id
_entity.type
_entity.pdbx_description
1 polymer ?
#
loop_
_entity_poly.entity_id
_entity_poly.type
_entity_poly.pdbx_seq_one_letter_code
_entity_poly.pdbx_strand_id
1 'polypeptide(L)'
;MPASQFNHAAHVRLAYVYLAEHDVDSATEKMRGALLNFLQHHGIPASKFHETLTHAWVLAVRHFMDQSTGTSAGDFVAKNPALLDSKIMFTHYSASVLFSADARGSFIEPDLDPIPRTQRLPSD
;
A
#
# COMPACT_ATOMS: atom_id res chain seq x y z
N MET A 1 16.34 -7.62 8.53
CA MET A 1 16.68 -6.80 7.34
C MET A 1 17.03 -5.40 7.83
N PRO A 2 18.11 -4.76 7.37
CA PRO A 2 18.42 -3.37 7.74
C PRO A 2 17.34 -2.39 7.30
N ALA A 3 17.13 -1.29 8.04
CA ALA A 3 16.09 -0.31 7.71
C ALA A 3 16.26 0.39 6.36
N SER A 4 17.49 0.53 5.88
CA SER A 4 17.75 1.04 4.53
C SER A 4 17.25 0.12 3.40
N GLN A 5 17.05 -1.17 3.68
CA GLN A 5 16.58 -2.15 2.71
C GLN A 5 15.05 -2.30 2.70
N PHE A 6 14.35 -1.84 3.75
CA PHE A 6 12.89 -1.79 3.80
C PHE A 6 12.36 -0.46 3.28
N ASN A 7 12.69 -0.19 2.02
CA ASN A 7 12.28 1.01 1.31
C ASN A 7 10.92 0.83 0.62
N HIS A 8 10.46 1.88 -0.07
CA HIS A 8 9.17 1.88 -0.76
C HIS A 8 8.97 0.69 -1.71
N ALA A 9 9.99 0.35 -2.50
CA ALA A 9 9.92 -0.80 -3.41
C ALA A 9 9.75 -2.12 -2.65
N ALA A 10 10.37 -2.27 -1.47
CA ALA A 10 10.18 -3.44 -0.63
C ALA A 10 8.75 -3.52 -0.07
N HIS A 11 8.14 -2.40 0.32
CA HIS A 11 6.74 -2.35 0.76
C HIS A 11 5.77 -2.77 -0.36
N VAL A 12 5.97 -2.26 -1.58
CA VAL A 12 5.14 -2.63 -2.74
C VAL A 12 5.23 -4.13 -3.05
N ARG A 13 6.44 -4.70 -3.02
CA ARG A 13 6.64 -6.15 -3.21
C ARG A 13 5.94 -6.97 -2.13
N LEU A 14 6.05 -6.55 -0.86
CA LEU A 14 5.43 -7.25 0.25
C LEU A 14 3.89 -7.20 0.16
N ALA A 15 3.32 -6.03 -0.18
CA ALA A 15 1.89 -5.87 -0.41
C ALA A 15 1.40 -6.79 -1.53
N TYR A 16 2.14 -6.89 -2.65
CA TYR A 16 1.83 -7.83 -3.73
C TYR A 16 1.80 -9.28 -3.24
N VAL A 17 2.81 -9.70 -2.45
CA VAL A 17 2.87 -11.07 -1.92
C VAL A 17 1.65 -11.37 -1.04
N TYR A 18 1.28 -10.45 -0.15
CA TYR A 18 0.07 -10.65 0.66
C TYR A 18 -1.20 -10.67 -0.18
N LEU A 19 -1.33 -9.81 -1.19
CA LEU A 19 -2.49 -9.79 -2.09
C LEU A 19 -2.56 -10.96 -3.07
N ALA A 20 -1.46 -11.69 -3.27
CA ALA A 20 -1.44 -12.92 -4.08
C ALA A 20 -2.15 -14.08 -3.36
N GLU A 21 -2.19 -14.06 -2.02
CA GLU A 21 -2.72 -15.15 -1.19
C GLU A 21 -3.96 -14.74 -0.37
N HIS A 22 -4.28 -13.45 -0.32
CA HIS A 22 -5.30 -12.89 0.55
C HIS A 22 -6.12 -11.79 -0.14
N ASP A 23 -7.30 -11.51 0.41
CA ASP A 23 -8.10 -10.33 0.04
C ASP A 23 -7.45 -9.02 0.54
N VAL A 24 -8.03 -7.89 0.13
CA VAL A 24 -7.52 -6.54 0.45
C VAL A 24 -7.47 -6.30 1.96
N ASP A 25 -8.51 -6.69 2.69
CA ASP A 25 -8.60 -6.45 4.13
C ASP A 25 -7.53 -7.25 4.88
N SER A 26 -7.43 -8.55 4.59
CA SER A 26 -6.43 -9.44 5.20
C SER A 26 -5.00 -9.03 4.82
N ALA A 27 -4.76 -8.60 3.58
CA ALA A 27 -3.47 -8.09 3.15
C ALA A 27 -3.11 -6.76 3.87
N THR A 28 -4.10 -5.89 4.10
CA THR A 28 -3.91 -4.65 4.85
C THR A 28 -3.52 -4.91 6.30
N GLU A 29 -4.20 -5.84 6.99
CA GLU A 29 -3.85 -6.24 8.36
C GLU A 29 -2.45 -6.84 8.45
N LYS A 30 -2.06 -7.68 7.49
CA LYS A 30 -0.71 -8.25 7.41
C LYS A 30 0.35 -7.17 7.16
N MET A 31 0.08 -6.21 6.27
CA MET A 31 0.97 -5.06 6.05
C MET A 31 1.12 -4.23 7.32
N ARG A 32 0.02 -3.89 8.01
CA ARG A 32 0.05 -3.17 9.29
C ARG A 32 0.93 -3.89 10.31
N GLY A 33 0.70 -5.20 10.50
CA GLY A 33 1.49 -6.02 11.43
C GLY A 33 2.97 -6.06 11.05
N ALA A 34 3.30 -6.26 9.78
CA ALA A 34 4.67 -6.28 9.30
C ALA A 34 5.40 -4.95 9.53
N LEU A 35 4.75 -3.82 9.23
CA LEU A 35 5.31 -2.48 9.42
C LEU A 35 5.51 -2.16 10.91
N LEU A 36 4.53 -2.44 11.77
CA LEU A 36 4.65 -2.19 13.21
C LEU A 36 5.72 -3.06 13.87
N ASN A 37 5.77 -4.36 13.53
CA ASN A 37 6.81 -5.26 14.02
C ASN A 37 8.20 -4.82 13.54
N PHE A 38 8.30 -4.34 12.31
CA PHE A 38 9.53 -3.78 11.77
C PHE A 38 9.99 -2.55 12.57
N LEU A 39 9.10 -1.59 12.81
CA LEU A 39 9.42 -0.40 13.62
C LEU A 39 9.88 -0.78 15.02
N GLN A 40 9.17 -1.69 15.69
CA GLN A 40 9.52 -2.19 17.02
C GLN A 40 10.89 -2.86 17.02
N HIS A 41 11.15 -3.77 16.08
CA HIS A 41 12.42 -4.51 15.99
C HIS A 41 13.63 -3.58 15.82
N HIS A 42 13.45 -2.44 15.15
CA HIS A 42 14.50 -1.45 14.91
C HIS A 42 14.52 -0.29 15.93
N GLY A 43 13.67 -0.32 16.96
CA GLY A 43 13.58 0.77 17.94
C GLY A 43 13.08 2.10 17.34
N ILE A 44 12.34 2.04 16.23
CA ILE A 44 11.75 3.21 15.58
C ILE A 44 10.38 3.48 16.21
N PRO A 45 10.04 4.74 16.56
CA PRO A 45 8.74 5.06 17.14
C PRO A 45 7.56 4.61 16.26
N ALA A 46 6.54 4.02 16.87
CA ALA A 46 5.29 3.62 16.19
C ALA A 46 4.58 4.79 15.50
N SER A 47 4.83 6.04 15.93
CA SER A 47 4.32 7.26 15.28
C SER A 47 4.84 7.48 13.85
N LYS A 48 5.82 6.69 13.39
CA LYS A 48 6.26 6.64 12.00
C LYS A 48 5.36 5.78 11.11
N PHE A 49 4.51 4.93 11.70
CA PHE A 49 3.47 4.21 10.97
C PHE A 49 2.36 5.17 10.51
N HIS A 50 1.74 4.85 9.38
CA HIS A 50 0.72 5.70 8.78
C HIS A 50 -0.40 4.86 8.17
N GLU A 51 -1.49 4.71 8.93
CA GLU A 51 -2.62 3.83 8.60
C GLU A 51 -3.21 4.14 7.22
N THR A 52 -3.52 5.41 6.94
CA THR A 52 -4.13 5.81 5.66
C THR A 52 -3.24 5.44 4.46
N LEU A 53 -1.93 5.73 4.52
CA LEU A 53 -1.02 5.40 3.44
C LEU A 53 -0.87 3.88 3.28
N THR A 54 -0.79 3.11 4.37
CA THR A 54 -0.69 1.65 4.28
C THR A 54 -1.88 1.07 3.52
N HIS A 55 -3.11 1.43 3.90
CA HIS A 55 -4.31 0.95 3.22
C HIS A 55 -4.38 1.45 1.77
N ALA A 56 -4.10 2.74 1.52
CA ALA A 56 -4.08 3.30 0.16
C ALA A 56 -3.10 2.58 -0.78
N TRP A 57 -1.91 2.22 -0.30
CA TRP A 57 -0.94 1.45 -1.09
C TRP A 57 -1.39 0.03 -1.37
N VAL A 58 -2.07 -0.64 -0.43
CA VAL A 58 -2.63 -1.98 -0.68
C VAL A 58 -3.70 -1.91 -1.78
N LEU A 59 -4.58 -0.92 -1.74
CA LEU A 59 -5.58 -0.70 -2.79
C LEU A 59 -4.93 -0.41 -4.16
N ALA A 60 -3.91 0.45 -4.19
CA ALA A 60 -3.17 0.73 -5.42
C ALA A 60 -2.52 -0.54 -5.99
N VAL A 61 -1.83 -1.33 -5.16
CA VAL A 61 -1.21 -2.58 -5.62
C VAL A 61 -2.26 -3.55 -6.16
N ARG A 62 -3.41 -3.73 -5.48
CA ARG A 62 -4.51 -4.56 -5.98
C ARG A 62 -5.00 -4.11 -7.35
N HIS A 63 -5.23 -2.81 -7.53
CA HIS A 63 -5.66 -2.26 -8.82
C HIS A 63 -4.67 -2.60 -9.94
N PHE A 64 -3.37 -2.37 -9.72
CA PHE A 64 -2.35 -2.70 -10.73
C PHE A 64 -2.20 -4.21 -10.94
N MET A 65 -2.45 -5.05 -9.92
CA MET A 65 -2.50 -6.51 -10.09
C MET A 65 -3.64 -6.93 -11.00
N ASP A 66 -4.80 -6.27 -10.94
CA ASP A 66 -5.94 -6.56 -11.83
C ASP A 66 -5.68 -6.19 -13.29
N GLN A 67 -4.81 -5.22 -13.53
CA GLN A 67 -4.45 -4.75 -14.86
C GLN A 67 -3.20 -5.45 -15.45
N SER A 68 -2.51 -6.27 -14.66
CA SER A 68 -1.23 -6.87 -15.06
C SER A 68 -1.24 -8.40 -14.98
N THR A 69 -0.60 -9.02 -15.96
CA THR A 69 -0.28 -10.45 -15.94
C THR A 69 1.14 -10.62 -15.39
N GLY A 70 1.26 -10.53 -14.06
CA GLY A 70 2.49 -10.80 -13.33
C GLY A 70 2.57 -12.26 -12.86
N THR A 71 3.71 -12.91 -13.01
CA THR A 71 3.97 -14.25 -12.47
C THR A 71 4.78 -14.22 -11.17
N SER A 72 5.39 -13.08 -10.85
CA SER A 72 6.18 -12.86 -9.63
C SER A 72 6.10 -11.41 -9.13
N ALA A 73 6.41 -11.18 -7.85
CA ALA A 73 6.45 -9.83 -7.26
C ALA A 73 7.51 -8.93 -7.92
N GLY A 74 8.64 -9.51 -8.36
CA GLY A 74 9.69 -8.78 -9.06
C GLY A 74 9.23 -8.28 -10.43
N ASP A 75 8.63 -9.18 -11.21
CA ASP A 75 8.08 -8.85 -12.54
C ASP A 75 6.94 -7.84 -12.44
N PHE A 76 6.08 -7.99 -11.42
CA PHE A 76 5.00 -7.05 -11.15
C PHE A 76 5.52 -5.63 -10.94
N VAL A 77 6.52 -5.44 -10.06
CA VAL A 77 7.09 -4.11 -9.81
C VAL A 77 7.79 -3.56 -11.05
N ALA A 78 8.51 -4.41 -11.80
CA ALA A 78 9.19 -3.98 -13.03
C ALA A 78 8.21 -3.49 -14.11
N LYS A 79 7.03 -4.14 -14.23
CA LYS A 79 5.98 -3.76 -15.19
C LYS A 79 5.16 -2.54 -14.75
N ASN A 80 5.15 -2.22 -13.45
CA ASN A 80 4.33 -1.15 -12.87
C ASN A 80 5.20 -0.09 -12.17
N PRO A 81 6.11 0.62 -12.88
CA PRO A 81 7.02 1.59 -12.28
C PRO A 81 6.31 2.78 -11.63
N ALA A 82 5.05 3.06 -12.02
CA ALA A 82 4.22 4.06 -11.36
C ALA A 82 4.03 3.80 -9.86
N LEU A 83 4.02 2.52 -9.43
CA LEU A 83 3.94 2.16 -8.01
C LEU A 83 5.21 2.52 -7.23
N LEU A 84 6.32 2.84 -7.90
CA LEU A 84 7.56 3.28 -7.26
C LEU A 84 7.59 4.78 -7.01
N ASP A 85 6.72 5.57 -7.66
CA ASP A 85 6.58 6.98 -7.37
C ASP A 85 5.53 7.19 -6.27
N SER A 86 6.02 7.51 -5.07
CA SER A 86 5.14 7.78 -3.94
C SER A 86 4.17 8.95 -4.16
N LYS A 87 4.46 9.83 -5.14
CA LYS A 87 3.63 11.00 -5.45
C LYS A 87 2.27 10.64 -6.02
N ILE A 88 2.07 9.41 -6.50
CA ILE A 88 0.76 8.94 -6.97
C ILE A 88 -0.32 9.10 -5.87
N MET A 89 0.04 9.04 -4.59
CA MET A 89 -0.94 9.24 -3.52
C MET A 89 -1.51 10.67 -3.49
N PHE A 90 -0.80 11.66 -4.03
CA PHE A 90 -1.29 13.04 -4.13
C PHE A 90 -2.26 13.27 -5.30
N THR A 91 -2.48 12.29 -6.17
CA THR A 91 -3.59 12.36 -7.14
C THR A 91 -4.91 12.00 -6.49
N HIS A 92 -4.87 11.25 -5.38
CA HIS A 92 -6.05 10.76 -4.68
C HIS A 92 -6.34 11.54 -3.38
N TYR A 93 -5.28 11.98 -2.71
CA TYR A 93 -5.38 12.73 -1.46
C TYR A 93 -4.78 14.12 -1.56
N SER A 94 -5.42 15.08 -0.90
CA SER A 94 -4.78 16.35 -0.59
C SER A 94 -3.73 16.17 0.50
N ALA A 95 -2.75 17.08 0.52
CA ALA A 95 -1.79 17.16 1.62
C ALA A 95 -2.48 17.38 2.97
N SER A 96 -3.62 18.08 2.99
CA SER A 96 -4.37 18.36 4.22
C SER A 96 -4.91 17.09 4.87
N VAL A 97 -5.40 16.13 4.08
CA VAL A 97 -5.86 14.83 4.58
C VAL A 97 -4.68 13.96 5.00
N LEU A 98 -3.68 13.76 4.13
CA LEU A 98 -2.54 12.88 4.44
C LEU A 98 -1.76 13.34 5.67
N PHE A 99 -1.64 14.65 5.92
CA PHE A 99 -0.90 15.17 7.07
C PHE A 99 -1.78 15.53 8.26
N SER A 100 -3.07 15.18 8.23
CA SER A 100 -3.96 15.31 9.38
C SER A 100 -3.52 14.42 10.55
N ALA A 101 -4.02 14.72 11.75
CA ALA A 101 -3.75 13.90 12.94
C ALA A 101 -4.36 12.49 12.79
N ASP A 102 -5.55 12.39 12.20
CA ASP A 102 -6.32 11.15 12.14
C ASP A 102 -5.81 10.16 11.09
N ALA A 103 -5.25 10.67 9.97
CA ALA A 103 -4.79 9.81 8.86
C ALA A 103 -3.63 8.87 9.24
N ARG A 104 -2.88 9.19 10.30
CA ARG A 104 -1.84 8.29 10.82
C ARG A 104 -2.40 7.12 11.61
N GLY A 105 -3.48 7.34 12.36
CA GLY A 105 -4.06 6.36 13.29
C GLY A 105 -5.29 5.62 12.74
N SER A 106 -5.91 6.15 11.69
CA SER A 106 -7.10 5.59 11.05
C SER A 106 -7.02 5.75 9.54
N PHE A 107 -7.75 4.89 8.82
CA PHE A 107 -7.92 5.04 7.38
C PHE A 107 -8.96 6.14 7.09
N ILE A 108 -8.53 7.16 6.37
CA ILE A 108 -9.38 8.23 5.85
C ILE A 108 -9.53 8.01 4.34
N GLU A 109 -10.74 8.15 3.82
CA GLU A 109 -11.01 8.03 2.38
C GLU A 109 -10.31 9.14 1.57
N PRO A 110 -9.92 8.87 0.31
CA PRO A 110 -9.41 9.89 -0.62
C PRO A 110 -10.39 11.05 -0.81
N ASP A 111 -9.87 12.29 -0.75
CA ASP A 111 -10.66 13.52 -0.88
C ASP A 111 -10.57 14.19 -2.26
N LEU A 112 -9.61 13.79 -3.12
CA LEU A 112 -9.47 14.33 -4.48
C LEU A 112 -10.10 13.40 -5.52
N ASP A 113 -9.60 12.16 -5.60
CA ASP A 113 -10.09 11.13 -6.51
C ASP A 113 -10.11 9.78 -5.79
N PRO A 114 -11.14 8.94 -5.99
CA PRO A 114 -11.19 7.63 -5.36
C PRO A 114 -10.05 6.73 -5.85
N ILE A 115 -9.44 5.98 -4.93
CA ILE A 115 -8.56 4.87 -5.34
C ILE A 115 -9.46 3.77 -5.91
N PRO A 116 -9.18 3.26 -7.12
CA PRO A 116 -9.99 2.20 -7.71
C PRO A 116 -10.07 0.97 -6.80
N ARG A 117 -11.30 0.62 -6.40
CA ARG A 117 -11.62 -0.62 -5.70
C ARG A 117 -12.22 -1.55 -6.74
N THR A 118 -11.54 -2.62 -7.09
CA THR A 118 -11.94 -3.46 -8.21
C THR A 118 -13.35 -4.01 -7.98
N GLN A 119 -14.33 -3.51 -8.75
CA GLN A 119 -15.53 -4.29 -9.09
C GLN A 119 -15.20 -5.00 -10.40
N ARG A 120 -14.79 -6.27 -10.31
CA ARG A 120 -14.97 -7.14 -11.47
C ARG A 120 -16.47 -7.45 -11.51
N LEU A 121 -17.24 -6.64 -12.24
CA LEU A 121 -18.56 -7.10 -12.69
C LEU A 121 -18.31 -8.41 -13.47
N PRO A 122 -19.02 -9.50 -13.16
CA PRO A 122 -18.92 -10.71 -13.96
C PRO A 122 -19.28 -10.34 -15.41
N SER A 123 -18.41 -10.70 -16.35
CA SER A 123 -18.77 -10.69 -17.76
C SER A 123 -19.89 -11.71 -17.93
N ASP A 124 -21.07 -11.26 -18.38
CA ASP A 124 -22.14 -12.12 -18.90
C ASP A 124 -21.65 -12.94 -20.12
#